data_AF-A0A657FTA2-F1
#
_entry.id   AF-A0A657FTA2-F1
#
_cell.length_a   1.000
_cell.length_b   1.000
_cell.length_c   1.000
_cell.angle_alpha   90.00
_cell.angle_beta   90.00
_cell.angle_gamma   90.00
#
_symmetry.space_group_name_H-M   'P 1'
#
loop_
_entity.id
_entity.type
_entity.pdbx_description
1 polymer ?
#
loop_
_entity_poly.entity_id
_entity_poly.type
_entity_poly.pdbx_seq_one_letter_code
_entity_poly.pdbx_strand_id
1 'polypeptide(L)'
;EGLGKSRLDRFVAVTDAEVLTTGDYVSVPELLERYFSSEAPFADTGKKKNEFPDAIALMAVQAWAEENGENVLAVARDDDWQRFCVDAENLHYEPDLSSALAHFNEETAPYELIDNLQKALDEGQAGKFLHDVAVHLESTFEGFAPEQEADSYLYWEADGCSGGFEDFEFSDNQFTVIDKDENWVVLEAFAEISLYAEGDFSLSVYDSCDKDHVYMGSITKRAEETYTSRILITISGDLSGSIDDLTVDDVEVIERPTSMDFGELELEYRPDEEDL
;
A
#
# COMPACT_ATOMS: atom_id res chain seq x y z
N GLU A 1 -27.98 -6.58 4.67
CA GLU A 1 -27.01 -7.11 3.69
C GLU A 1 -25.77 -6.24 3.72
N GLY A 2 -24.59 -6.87 3.66
CA GLY A 2 -23.33 -6.26 4.10
C GLY A 2 -22.75 -5.23 3.14
N LEU A 3 -22.06 -4.24 3.71
CA LEU A 3 -21.35 -3.15 3.03
C LEU A 3 -20.45 -3.65 1.87
N GLY A 4 -19.87 -4.85 2.00
CA GLY A 4 -19.00 -5.46 0.98
C GLY A 4 -19.70 -5.78 -0.35
N LYS A 5 -20.94 -6.30 -0.30
CA LYS A 5 -21.69 -6.64 -1.53
C LYS A 5 -22.01 -5.39 -2.34
N SER A 6 -22.46 -4.33 -1.66
CA SER A 6 -22.75 -3.04 -2.32
C SER A 6 -21.51 -2.40 -2.94
N ARG A 7 -20.32 -2.60 -2.37
CA ARG A 7 -19.05 -2.12 -2.95
C ARG A 7 -18.67 -2.89 -4.22
N LEU A 8 -18.80 -4.22 -4.18
CA LEU A 8 -18.52 -5.08 -5.33
C LEU A 8 -19.48 -4.81 -6.49
N ASP A 9 -20.78 -4.72 -6.21
CA ASP A 9 -21.80 -4.44 -7.24
C ASP A 9 -21.53 -3.09 -7.94
N ARG A 10 -21.11 -2.08 -7.17
CA ARG A 10 -20.72 -0.78 -7.73
C ARG A 10 -19.45 -0.87 -8.57
N PHE A 11 -18.46 -1.64 -8.13
CA PHE A 11 -17.22 -1.83 -8.88
C PHE A 11 -17.51 -2.46 -10.24
N VAL A 12 -18.25 -3.57 -10.27
CA VAL A 12 -18.65 -4.25 -11.53
C VAL A 12 -19.42 -3.30 -12.46
N ALA A 13 -20.31 -2.47 -11.92
CA ALA A 13 -21.09 -1.54 -12.72
C ALA A 13 -20.26 -0.39 -13.34
N VAL A 14 -19.11 -0.05 -12.77
CA VAL A 14 -18.24 1.05 -13.25
C VAL A 14 -17.16 0.54 -14.19
N THR A 15 -16.71 -0.71 -14.05
CA THR A 15 -15.59 -1.27 -14.82
C THR A 15 -16.01 -2.08 -16.05
N ASP A 16 -17.31 -2.18 -16.34
CA ASP A 16 -17.86 -3.06 -17.40
C ASP A 16 -17.36 -4.52 -17.27
N ALA A 17 -17.12 -4.96 -16.02
CA ALA A 17 -16.53 -6.26 -15.74
C ALA A 17 -17.47 -7.42 -16.11
N GLU A 18 -16.91 -8.46 -16.74
CA GLU A 18 -17.64 -9.68 -17.06
C GLU A 18 -17.72 -10.60 -15.83
N VAL A 19 -18.94 -10.98 -15.46
CA VAL A 19 -19.18 -11.89 -14.31
C VAL A 19 -19.25 -13.33 -14.82
N LEU A 20 -18.23 -14.11 -14.49
CA LEU A 20 -18.18 -15.54 -14.82
C LEU A 20 -18.99 -16.37 -13.83
N THR A 21 -19.86 -17.25 -14.34
CA THR A 21 -20.54 -18.26 -13.52
C THR A 21 -19.68 -19.52 -13.48
N THR A 22 -19.03 -19.78 -12.35
CA THR A 22 -18.03 -20.85 -12.20
C THR A 22 -18.57 -22.25 -12.53
N GLY A 23 -19.86 -22.50 -12.33
CA GLY A 23 -20.51 -23.76 -12.67
C GLY A 23 -20.53 -24.09 -14.17
N ASP A 24 -20.34 -23.09 -15.03
CA ASP A 24 -20.29 -23.29 -16.49
C ASP A 24 -18.90 -23.74 -16.95
N TYR A 25 -17.86 -23.46 -16.15
CA TYR A 25 -16.45 -23.64 -16.53
C TYR A 25 -15.72 -24.70 -15.69
N VAL A 26 -16.17 -24.97 -14.46
CA VAL A 26 -15.44 -25.84 -13.51
C VAL A 26 -16.07 -27.22 -13.40
N SER A 27 -15.28 -28.24 -13.73
CA SER A 27 -15.61 -29.65 -13.54
C SER A 27 -15.33 -30.09 -12.09
N VAL A 28 -16.37 -30.47 -11.34
CA VAL A 28 -16.22 -30.98 -9.97
C VAL A 28 -15.31 -32.22 -9.89
N PRO A 29 -15.39 -33.20 -10.81
CA PRO A 29 -14.44 -34.31 -10.85
C PRO A 29 -12.97 -33.87 -10.97
N GLU A 30 -12.69 -32.92 -11.86
CA GLU A 30 -11.33 -32.42 -12.10
C GLU A 30 -10.80 -31.63 -10.89
N LEU A 31 -11.64 -30.77 -10.30
CA LEU A 31 -11.31 -30.03 -9.09
C LEU A 31 -10.91 -30.97 -7.93
N LEU A 32 -11.64 -32.08 -7.77
CA LEU A 32 -11.33 -33.06 -6.74
C LEU A 32 -10.05 -33.84 -7.05
N GLU A 33 -9.79 -34.16 -8.31
CA GLU A 33 -8.55 -34.82 -8.73
C GLU A 33 -7.33 -33.95 -8.40
N ARG A 34 -7.33 -32.68 -8.81
CA ARG A 34 -6.25 -31.73 -8.49
C ARG A 34 -6.03 -31.58 -6.97
N TYR A 35 -7.13 -31.50 -6.20
CA TYR A 35 -7.07 -31.46 -4.73
C TYR A 35 -6.38 -32.68 -4.11
N PHE A 36 -6.72 -33.89 -4.56
CA PHE A 36 -6.12 -35.12 -4.02
C PHE A 36 -4.69 -35.34 -4.49
N SER A 37 -4.32 -34.82 -5.66
CA SER A 37 -2.98 -34.90 -6.22
C SER A 37 -2.05 -33.77 -5.75
N SER A 38 -2.54 -32.83 -4.93
CA SER A 38 -1.78 -31.62 -4.52
C SER A 38 -1.26 -30.80 -5.72
N GLU A 39 -2.00 -30.81 -6.82
CA GLU A 39 -1.67 -30.02 -7.99
C GLU A 39 -2.10 -28.57 -7.77
N ALA A 40 -1.35 -27.62 -8.35
CA ALA A 40 -1.68 -26.20 -8.24
C ALA A 40 -3.14 -25.96 -8.68
N PRO A 41 -3.89 -25.13 -7.93
CA PRO A 41 -3.44 -24.21 -6.88
C PRO A 41 -3.53 -24.79 -5.46
N PHE A 42 -3.60 -26.12 -5.30
CA PHE A 42 -3.59 -26.74 -3.97
C PHE A 42 -2.17 -26.96 -3.45
N ALA A 43 -1.88 -26.49 -2.24
CA ALA A 43 -0.58 -26.68 -1.60
C ALA A 43 -0.40 -28.10 -1.08
N ASP A 44 0.85 -28.59 -0.99
CA ASP A 44 1.13 -29.95 -0.52
C ASP A 44 0.96 -30.10 1.00
N THR A 45 1.14 -29.00 1.73
CA THR A 45 1.00 -28.88 3.19
C THR A 45 0.26 -27.59 3.56
N GLY A 46 -0.50 -27.57 4.66
CA GLY A 46 -1.20 -26.36 5.11
C GLY A 46 -2.74 -26.47 5.10
N LYS A 47 -3.43 -25.36 4.81
CA LYS A 47 -4.88 -25.21 4.89
C LYS A 47 -5.58 -25.49 3.55
N LYS A 48 -5.33 -26.64 2.91
CA LYS A 48 -5.89 -27.02 1.59
C LYS A 48 -7.39 -26.80 1.39
N LYS A 49 -8.18 -26.92 2.47
CA LYS A 49 -9.64 -26.69 2.42
C LYS A 49 -10.00 -25.22 2.17
N ASN A 50 -9.12 -24.30 2.51
CA ASN A 50 -9.32 -22.88 2.31
C ASN A 50 -8.95 -22.43 0.89
N GLU A 51 -8.29 -23.29 0.11
CA GLU A 51 -7.83 -23.02 -1.26
C GLU A 51 -8.90 -23.39 -2.33
N PHE A 52 -10.01 -24.03 -1.94
CA PHE A 52 -11.09 -24.36 -2.87
C PHE A 52 -11.69 -23.14 -3.59
N PRO A 53 -11.97 -22.00 -2.93
CA PRO A 53 -12.48 -20.82 -3.62
C PRO A 53 -11.53 -20.33 -4.73
N ASP A 54 -10.23 -20.29 -4.44
CA ASP A 54 -9.18 -19.84 -5.36
C ASP A 54 -9.02 -20.81 -6.52
N ALA A 55 -9.03 -22.12 -6.23
CA ALA A 55 -9.02 -23.16 -7.25
C ALA A 55 -10.21 -23.05 -8.21
N ILE A 56 -11.41 -22.85 -7.67
CA ILE A 56 -12.61 -22.67 -8.49
C ILE A 56 -12.49 -21.41 -9.35
N ALA A 57 -11.98 -20.31 -8.81
CA ALA A 57 -11.80 -19.06 -9.55
C ALA A 57 -10.78 -19.23 -10.69
N LEU A 58 -9.59 -19.74 -10.40
CA LEU A 58 -8.51 -19.93 -11.38
C LEU A 58 -8.90 -20.92 -12.49
N MET A 59 -9.52 -22.04 -12.13
CA MET A 59 -9.99 -23.02 -13.13
C MET A 59 -11.10 -22.44 -14.01
N ALA A 60 -12.02 -21.65 -13.44
CA ALA A 60 -13.08 -21.01 -14.22
C ALA A 60 -12.52 -20.00 -15.22
N VAL A 61 -11.59 -19.16 -14.76
CA VAL A 61 -10.91 -18.14 -15.60
C VAL A 61 -10.11 -18.81 -16.71
N GLN A 62 -9.39 -19.90 -16.40
CA GLN A 62 -8.64 -20.66 -17.40
C GLN A 62 -9.54 -21.23 -18.49
N ALA A 63 -10.59 -21.96 -18.11
CA ALA A 63 -11.50 -22.54 -19.09
C ALA A 63 -12.19 -21.46 -19.94
N TRP A 64 -12.57 -20.32 -19.35
CA TRP A 64 -13.12 -19.19 -20.11
C TRP A 64 -12.09 -18.61 -21.10
N ALA A 65 -10.84 -18.42 -20.68
CA ALA A 65 -9.77 -17.89 -21.52
C ALA A 65 -9.49 -18.81 -22.72
N GLU A 66 -9.45 -20.13 -22.47
CA GLU A 66 -9.27 -21.16 -23.50
C GLU A 66 -10.46 -21.20 -24.48
N GLU A 67 -11.69 -21.11 -24.00
CA GLU A 67 -12.90 -21.12 -24.84
C GLU A 67 -13.01 -19.89 -25.75
N ASN A 68 -12.55 -18.73 -25.27
CA ASN A 68 -12.61 -17.47 -26.03
C ASN A 68 -11.32 -17.19 -26.83
N GLY A 69 -10.25 -17.95 -26.59
CA GLY A 69 -8.95 -17.72 -27.22
C GLY A 69 -8.28 -16.42 -26.78
N GLU A 70 -8.57 -15.98 -25.56
CA GLU A 70 -8.06 -14.75 -24.96
C GLU A 70 -6.92 -15.08 -23.97
N ASN A 71 -6.04 -14.10 -23.75
CA ASN A 71 -5.03 -14.17 -22.69
C ASN A 71 -5.52 -13.35 -21.49
N VAL A 72 -5.37 -13.90 -20.29
CA VAL A 72 -5.79 -13.26 -19.04
C VAL A 72 -4.57 -12.91 -18.20
N LEU A 73 -4.55 -11.68 -17.71
CA LEU A 73 -3.55 -11.22 -16.74
C LEU A 73 -4.12 -11.34 -15.32
N ALA A 74 -3.59 -12.28 -14.55
CA ALA A 74 -3.96 -12.52 -13.16
C ALA A 74 -3.06 -11.71 -12.23
N VAL A 75 -3.65 -10.74 -11.52
CA VAL A 75 -2.94 -9.89 -10.56
C VAL A 75 -3.24 -10.38 -9.13
N ALA A 76 -2.24 -10.93 -8.45
CA ALA A 76 -2.35 -11.41 -7.08
C ALA A 76 -0.97 -11.41 -6.40
N ARG A 77 -0.91 -11.37 -5.06
CA ARG A 77 0.33 -11.58 -4.28
C ARG A 77 0.43 -13.01 -3.71
N ASP A 78 -0.26 -13.96 -4.32
CA ASP A 78 -0.40 -15.32 -3.81
C ASP A 78 0.48 -16.29 -4.60
N ASP A 79 1.41 -16.95 -3.90
CA ASP A 79 2.36 -17.88 -4.49
C ASP A 79 1.67 -19.10 -5.12
N ASP A 80 0.50 -19.53 -4.64
CA ASP A 80 -0.24 -20.64 -5.24
C ASP A 80 -0.92 -20.22 -6.56
N TRP A 81 -1.32 -18.96 -6.70
CA TRP A 81 -1.76 -18.39 -7.97
C TRP A 81 -0.60 -18.31 -8.97
N GLN A 82 0.57 -17.85 -8.52
CA GLN A 82 1.77 -17.85 -9.36
C GLN A 82 2.09 -19.25 -9.88
N ARG A 83 2.09 -20.25 -9.00
CA ARG A 83 2.35 -21.65 -9.36
C ARG A 83 1.33 -22.20 -10.35
N PHE A 84 0.06 -21.84 -10.23
CA PHE A 84 -0.99 -22.25 -11.18
C PHE A 84 -0.76 -21.67 -12.57
N CYS A 85 -0.44 -20.38 -12.67
CA CYS A 85 -0.27 -19.70 -13.95
C CYS A 85 0.97 -20.17 -14.73
N VAL A 86 1.99 -20.74 -14.07
CA VAL A 86 3.19 -21.28 -14.75
C VAL A 86 2.83 -22.37 -15.78
N ASP A 87 1.85 -23.20 -15.49
CA ASP A 87 1.45 -24.32 -16.35
C ASP A 87 0.27 -23.96 -17.29
N ALA A 88 -0.30 -22.76 -17.16
CA ALA A 88 -1.46 -22.32 -17.94
C ALA A 88 -1.04 -21.40 -19.09
N GLU A 89 -1.20 -21.85 -20.33
CA GLU A 89 -0.74 -21.11 -21.53
C GLU A 89 -1.37 -19.72 -21.69
N ASN A 90 -2.64 -19.57 -21.25
CA ASN A 90 -3.43 -18.35 -21.44
C ASN A 90 -3.51 -17.47 -20.18
N LEU A 91 -2.84 -17.83 -19.07
CA LEU A 91 -2.83 -17.02 -17.86
C LEU A 91 -1.42 -16.51 -17.56
N HIS A 92 -1.29 -15.20 -17.53
CA HIS A 92 -0.06 -14.53 -17.13
C HIS A 92 -0.23 -14.00 -15.71
N TYR A 93 0.73 -14.28 -14.82
CA TYR A 93 0.68 -13.82 -13.43
C TYR A 93 1.53 -12.57 -13.26
N GLU A 94 1.00 -11.58 -12.52
CA GLU A 94 1.72 -10.41 -12.05
C GLU A 94 1.49 -10.20 -10.55
N PRO A 95 2.54 -9.88 -9.76
CA PRO A 95 2.43 -9.73 -8.31
C PRO A 95 1.68 -8.46 -7.89
N ASP A 96 1.57 -7.48 -8.77
CA ASP A 96 0.89 -6.22 -8.51
C ASP A 96 0.29 -5.60 -9.76
N LEU A 97 -0.71 -4.74 -9.54
CA LEU A 97 -1.47 -4.10 -10.60
C LEU A 97 -0.63 -3.12 -11.39
N SER A 98 0.36 -2.48 -10.74
CA SER A 98 1.28 -1.55 -11.37
C SER A 98 2.05 -2.23 -12.50
N SER A 99 2.69 -3.37 -12.20
CA SER A 99 3.44 -4.19 -13.15
C SER A 99 2.52 -4.67 -14.29
N ALA A 100 1.31 -5.08 -13.94
CA ALA A 100 0.30 -5.50 -14.91
C ALA A 100 -0.10 -4.40 -15.91
N LEU A 101 -0.35 -3.18 -15.42
CA LEU A 101 -0.72 -2.04 -16.27
C LEU A 101 0.47 -1.53 -17.10
N ALA A 102 1.68 -1.60 -16.56
CA ALA A 102 2.90 -1.21 -17.27
C ALA A 102 3.09 -1.96 -18.60
N HIS A 103 2.76 -3.26 -18.65
CA HIS A 103 2.81 -4.08 -19.88
C HIS A 103 1.95 -3.51 -21.01
N PHE A 104 0.79 -2.95 -20.70
CA PHE A 104 -0.11 -2.37 -21.72
C PHE A 104 0.37 -1.00 -22.19
N ASN A 105 1.14 -0.31 -21.35
CA ASN A 105 1.58 1.05 -21.60
C ASN A 105 2.99 1.13 -22.18
N GLU A 106 3.77 0.05 -22.16
CA GLU A 106 5.18 0.01 -22.59
C GLU A 106 5.39 0.59 -23.99
N GLU A 107 4.69 0.11 -25.03
CA GLU A 107 4.89 0.57 -26.42
C GLU A 107 4.56 2.06 -26.65
N THR A 108 3.76 2.65 -25.77
CA THR A 108 3.27 4.02 -25.95
C THR A 108 3.68 4.95 -24.81
N ALA A 109 4.50 4.47 -23.88
CA ALA A 109 4.94 5.21 -22.72
C ALA A 109 5.68 6.49 -23.15
N PRO A 110 5.50 7.61 -22.45
CA PRO A 110 6.21 8.85 -22.74
C PRO A 110 7.66 8.73 -22.25
N TYR A 111 8.46 7.83 -22.83
CA TYR A 111 9.84 7.58 -22.41
C TYR A 111 10.71 8.84 -22.42
N GLU A 112 10.47 9.75 -23.37
CA GLU A 112 11.18 11.04 -23.40
C GLU A 112 10.89 11.88 -22.15
N LEU A 113 9.66 11.86 -21.65
CA LEU A 113 9.28 12.54 -20.40
C LEU A 113 10.01 11.91 -19.21
N ILE A 114 10.00 10.59 -19.12
CA ILE A 114 10.65 9.86 -18.03
C ILE A 114 12.16 10.17 -18.04
N ASP A 115 12.82 9.96 -19.18
CA ASP A 115 14.26 10.24 -19.34
C ASP A 115 14.61 11.68 -18.97
N ASN A 116 13.76 12.64 -19.33
CA ASN A 116 13.97 14.04 -18.96
C ASN A 116 13.80 14.23 -17.45
N LEU A 117 12.74 13.67 -16.86
CA LEU A 117 12.48 13.76 -15.42
C LEU A 117 13.64 13.18 -14.61
N GLN A 118 14.12 12.00 -15.00
CA GLN A 118 15.27 11.35 -14.37
C GLN A 118 16.53 12.22 -14.43
N LYS A 119 16.85 12.76 -15.61
CA LYS A 119 18.00 13.68 -15.76
C LYS A 119 17.84 14.95 -14.92
N ALA A 120 16.65 15.53 -14.89
CA ALA A 120 16.41 16.73 -14.10
C ALA A 120 16.52 16.46 -12.59
N LEU A 121 16.12 15.28 -12.11
CA LEU A 121 16.33 14.86 -10.73
C LEU A 121 17.83 14.66 -10.43
N ASP A 122 18.54 13.94 -11.31
CA ASP A 122 20.00 13.70 -11.17
C ASP A 122 20.81 15.02 -11.18
N GLU A 123 20.39 16.00 -11.99
CA GLU A 123 21.04 17.32 -12.09
C GLU A 123 20.55 18.31 -11.02
N GLY A 124 19.60 17.94 -10.16
CA GLY A 124 19.02 18.80 -9.13
C GLY A 124 18.18 19.97 -9.68
N GLN A 125 17.63 19.81 -10.88
CA GLN A 125 16.82 20.80 -11.60
C GLN A 125 15.30 20.55 -11.47
N ALA A 126 14.87 19.39 -10.95
CA ALA A 126 13.46 19.05 -10.77
C ALA A 126 12.81 19.65 -9.49
N GLY A 127 13.26 20.83 -9.04
CA GLY A 127 12.84 21.40 -7.76
C GLY A 127 11.35 21.70 -7.64
N LYS A 128 10.70 22.14 -8.73
CA LYS A 128 9.24 22.35 -8.76
C LYS A 128 8.49 21.04 -8.59
N PHE A 129 8.88 20.00 -9.34
CA PHE A 129 8.28 18.68 -9.26
C PHE A 129 8.38 18.10 -7.84
N LEU A 130 9.57 18.15 -7.23
CA LEU A 130 9.77 17.69 -5.85
C LEU A 130 8.91 18.46 -4.85
N HIS A 131 8.79 19.78 -5.03
CA HIS A 131 7.93 20.61 -4.19
C HIS A 131 6.46 20.23 -4.34
N ASP A 132 5.96 20.05 -5.56
CA ASP A 132 4.57 19.70 -5.81
C ASP A 132 4.25 18.30 -5.23
N VAL A 133 5.17 17.33 -5.34
CA VAL A 133 5.04 16.02 -4.68
C VAL A 133 4.99 16.15 -3.16
N ALA A 134 5.87 16.94 -2.55
CA ALA A 134 5.87 17.18 -1.10
C ALA A 134 4.55 17.76 -0.60
N VAL A 135 3.96 18.70 -1.35
CA VAL A 135 2.67 19.33 -1.00
C VAL A 135 1.53 18.28 -0.98
N HIS A 136 1.50 17.36 -1.94
CA HIS A 136 0.50 16.29 -1.97
C HIS A 136 0.74 15.22 -0.90
N LEU A 137 1.99 14.90 -0.58
CA LEU A 137 2.32 14.04 0.55
C LEU A 137 1.90 14.68 1.88
N GLU A 138 2.16 15.97 2.07
CA GLU A 138 1.70 16.71 3.25
C GLU A 138 0.17 16.64 3.41
N SER A 139 -0.57 16.83 2.32
CA SER A 139 -2.03 16.66 2.33
C SER A 139 -2.46 15.22 2.58
N THR A 140 -1.71 14.22 2.10
CA THR A 140 -2.01 12.80 2.30
C THR A 140 -1.89 12.37 3.76
N PHE A 141 -0.94 12.96 4.49
CA PHE A 141 -0.72 12.70 5.91
C PHE A 141 -1.39 13.75 6.82
N GLU A 142 -2.26 14.60 6.29
CA GLU A 142 -3.06 15.51 7.12
C GLU A 142 -3.94 14.71 8.09
N GLY A 143 -3.78 14.95 9.39
CA GLY A 143 -4.50 14.21 10.43
C GLY A 143 -3.96 12.80 10.69
N PHE A 144 -2.72 12.51 10.30
CA PHE A 144 -2.04 11.27 10.66
C PHE A 144 -2.00 11.10 12.19
N ALA A 145 -2.49 9.97 12.67
CA ALA A 145 -2.57 9.62 14.09
C ALA A 145 -2.31 8.11 14.26
N PRO A 146 -1.04 7.70 14.33
CA PRO A 146 -0.67 6.29 14.46
C PRO A 146 -1.07 5.73 15.83
N GLU A 147 -1.16 4.40 15.91
CA GLU A 147 -1.20 3.70 17.19
C GLU A 147 0.12 3.96 17.94
N GLN A 148 0.00 4.35 19.21
CA GLN A 148 1.15 4.71 20.02
C GLN A 148 1.70 3.46 20.70
N GLU A 149 2.97 3.15 20.45
CA GLU A 149 3.72 2.11 21.15
C GLU A 149 4.79 2.78 22.01
N ALA A 150 4.95 2.34 23.26
CA ALA A 150 5.93 2.92 24.18
C ALA A 150 6.28 1.96 25.32
N ASP A 151 7.49 2.10 25.85
CA ASP A 151 7.95 1.39 27.04
C ASP A 151 7.88 2.30 28.27
N SER A 152 7.48 1.78 29.43
CA SER A 152 7.57 2.52 30.68
C SER A 152 7.65 1.60 31.89
N TYR A 153 8.30 2.10 32.96
CA TYR A 153 8.24 1.47 34.27
C TYR A 153 6.88 1.66 34.97
N LEU A 154 6.08 2.63 34.51
CA LEU A 154 4.71 2.88 34.96
C LEU A 154 3.70 2.25 34.00
N TYR A 155 2.48 2.05 34.48
CA TYR A 155 1.37 1.76 33.56
C TYR A 155 1.06 3.04 32.78
N TRP A 156 0.85 2.93 31.47
CA TRP A 156 0.53 4.08 30.63
C TRP A 156 -0.72 3.84 29.79
N GLU A 157 -1.41 4.94 29.47
CA GLU A 157 -2.52 4.99 28.53
C GLU A 157 -2.25 6.09 27.50
N ALA A 158 -2.65 5.84 26.25
CA ALA A 158 -2.55 6.79 25.17
C ALA A 158 -3.74 7.77 25.22
N ASP A 159 -3.48 9.06 25.39
CA ASP A 159 -4.52 10.09 25.52
C ASP A 159 -4.82 10.84 24.21
N GLY A 160 -3.85 10.88 23.31
CA GLY A 160 -3.97 11.57 22.03
C GLY A 160 -2.72 11.42 21.18
N CYS A 161 -2.87 11.51 19.86
CA CYS A 161 -1.75 11.56 18.95
C CYS A 161 -2.08 12.49 17.79
N SER A 162 -1.10 13.28 17.38
CA SER A 162 -1.12 14.04 16.14
C SER A 162 0.24 13.96 15.49
N GLY A 163 0.26 13.64 14.21
CA GLY A 163 1.47 13.58 13.41
C GLY A 163 1.23 14.13 12.02
N GLY A 164 2.26 14.00 11.20
CA GLY A 164 2.22 14.44 9.82
C GLY A 164 3.47 14.08 9.06
N PHE A 165 3.49 14.59 7.84
CA PHE A 165 4.62 14.52 6.94
C PHE A 165 5.75 15.47 7.40
N GLU A 166 7.00 14.99 7.37
CA GLU A 166 8.19 15.82 7.60
C GLU A 166 8.95 16.05 6.29
N ASP A 167 9.31 14.97 5.58
CA ASP A 167 10.06 15.05 4.33
C ASP A 167 9.97 13.74 3.51
N PHE A 168 10.45 13.76 2.27
CA PHE A 168 10.62 12.56 1.45
C PHE A 168 11.86 12.62 0.57
N GLU A 169 12.39 11.45 0.24
CA GLU A 169 13.40 11.28 -0.80
C GLU A 169 13.02 10.10 -1.70
N PHE A 170 13.22 10.22 -3.00
CA PHE A 170 13.09 9.07 -3.89
C PHE A 170 14.23 8.08 -3.61
N SER A 171 13.89 6.80 -3.45
CA SER A 171 14.89 5.74 -3.21
C SER A 171 15.85 5.59 -4.39
N ASP A 172 15.33 5.77 -5.60
CA ASP A 172 16.07 6.00 -6.82
C ASP A 172 15.28 6.91 -7.75
N ASN A 173 15.93 7.44 -8.78
CA ASN A 173 15.25 8.24 -9.80
C ASN A 173 14.64 7.35 -10.88
N GLN A 174 14.15 6.14 -10.58
CA GLN A 174 13.46 5.28 -11.54
C GLN A 174 11.95 5.42 -11.41
N PHE A 175 11.28 5.51 -12.58
CA PHE A 175 9.84 5.68 -12.66
C PHE A 175 9.28 4.65 -13.62
N THR A 176 8.16 4.02 -13.22
CA THR A 176 7.42 3.10 -14.07
C THR A 176 6.10 3.75 -14.48
N VAL A 177 5.78 3.76 -15.77
CA VAL A 177 4.47 4.26 -16.23
C VAL A 177 3.41 3.23 -15.93
N ILE A 178 2.48 3.58 -15.07
CA ILE A 178 1.37 2.70 -14.68
C ILE A 178 0.19 2.94 -15.60
N ASP A 179 -0.16 4.19 -15.85
CA ASP A 179 -1.28 4.55 -16.70
C ASP A 179 -1.03 5.88 -17.42
N LYS A 180 -1.72 6.11 -18.52
CA LYS A 180 -1.64 7.36 -19.27
C LYS A 180 -2.82 7.58 -20.19
N ASP A 181 -3.01 8.85 -20.50
CA ASP A 181 -3.92 9.32 -21.54
C ASP A 181 -3.24 10.45 -22.34
N GLU A 182 -3.97 11.15 -23.20
CA GLU A 182 -3.45 12.24 -24.04
C GLU A 182 -2.82 13.38 -23.22
N ASN A 183 -3.30 13.65 -22.00
CA ASN A 183 -2.92 14.84 -21.21
C ASN A 183 -2.39 14.53 -19.81
N TRP A 184 -2.32 13.26 -19.40
CA TRP A 184 -1.84 12.88 -18.08
C TRP A 184 -1.12 11.52 -18.10
N VAL A 185 -0.27 11.32 -17.11
CA VAL A 185 0.47 10.08 -16.87
C VAL A 185 0.50 9.79 -15.37
N VAL A 186 0.37 8.53 -15.00
CA VAL A 186 0.59 8.05 -13.64
C VAL A 186 1.93 7.32 -13.60
N LEU A 187 2.84 7.82 -12.76
CA LEU A 187 4.15 7.25 -12.54
C LEU A 187 4.20 6.55 -11.19
N GLU A 188 4.75 5.35 -11.13
CA GLU A 188 5.13 4.70 -9.89
C GLU A 188 6.61 4.99 -9.59
N ALA A 189 6.90 5.30 -8.32
CA ALA A 189 8.24 5.41 -7.78
C ALA A 189 8.32 4.86 -6.35
N PHE A 190 9.52 4.52 -5.92
CA PHE A 190 9.80 4.20 -4.51
C PHE A 190 10.31 5.45 -3.81
N ALA A 191 9.70 5.79 -2.67
CA ALA A 191 10.10 6.93 -1.85
C ALA A 191 10.32 6.49 -0.41
N GLU A 192 11.39 7.00 0.18
CA GLU A 192 11.62 7.02 1.61
C GLU A 192 10.89 8.23 2.19
N ILE A 193 9.85 7.98 2.97
CA ILE A 193 8.96 9.00 3.54
C ILE A 193 9.26 9.11 5.03
N SER A 194 9.53 10.33 5.48
CA SER A 194 9.75 10.66 6.89
C SER A 194 8.51 11.29 7.48
N LEU A 195 8.02 10.69 8.55
CA LEU A 195 6.85 11.13 9.30
C LEU A 195 7.27 11.47 10.74
N TYR A 196 6.50 12.35 11.37
CA TYR A 196 6.59 12.58 12.81
C TYR A 196 5.23 12.37 13.46
N ALA A 197 5.26 12.07 14.76
CA ALA A 197 4.08 12.08 15.60
C ALA A 197 4.41 12.62 16.99
N GLU A 198 3.51 13.41 17.55
CA GLU A 198 3.50 13.80 18.96
C GLU A 198 2.38 13.03 19.65
N GLY A 199 2.77 12.25 20.66
CA GLY A 199 1.91 11.39 21.44
C GLY A 199 1.78 11.90 22.87
N ASP A 200 0.56 11.95 23.37
CA ASP A 200 0.22 12.28 24.75
C ASP A 200 -0.06 11.00 25.53
N PHE A 201 0.60 10.86 26.67
CA PHE A 201 0.52 9.66 27.51
C PHE A 201 0.21 10.03 28.96
N SER A 202 -0.72 9.31 29.56
CA SER A 202 -0.98 9.34 31.01
C SER A 202 -0.29 8.17 31.69
N LEU A 203 0.48 8.44 32.75
CA LEU A 203 1.19 7.43 33.53
C LEU A 203 0.56 7.26 34.92
N SER A 204 0.49 6.01 35.38
CA SER A 204 -0.07 5.65 36.68
C SER A 204 0.62 4.44 37.33
N VAL A 205 0.44 4.31 38.64
CA VAL A 205 0.89 3.15 39.43
C VAL A 205 -0.31 2.41 40.00
N TYR A 206 -0.29 1.08 39.93
CA TYR A 206 -1.32 0.27 40.57
C TYR A 206 -1.18 0.28 42.11
N ASP A 207 -2.21 0.74 42.80
CA ASP A 207 -2.33 0.64 44.26
C ASP A 207 -3.05 -0.65 44.64
N SER A 208 -2.30 -1.57 45.24
CA SER A 208 -2.81 -2.86 45.70
C SER A 208 -3.79 -2.78 46.89
N CYS A 209 -3.84 -1.67 47.62
CA CYS A 209 -4.76 -1.47 48.74
C CYS A 209 -6.20 -1.27 48.24
N ASP A 210 -6.35 -0.33 47.30
CA ASP A 210 -7.66 0.06 46.75
C ASP A 210 -7.98 -0.65 45.43
N LYS A 211 -7.01 -1.39 44.86
CA LYS A 211 -7.08 -2.09 43.57
C LYS A 211 -7.38 -1.17 42.40
N ASP A 212 -6.78 0.01 42.42
CA ASP A 212 -6.99 1.06 41.42
C ASP A 212 -5.64 1.65 40.95
N HIS A 213 -5.65 2.34 39.81
CA HIS A 213 -4.49 3.05 39.29
C HIS A 213 -4.46 4.49 39.80
N VAL A 214 -3.36 4.87 40.42
CA VAL A 214 -3.11 6.24 40.89
C VAL A 214 -2.33 6.98 39.80
N TYR A 215 -2.95 8.01 39.24
CA TYR A 215 -2.31 8.90 38.26
C TYR A 215 -1.05 9.55 38.85
N MET A 216 0.06 9.44 38.12
CA MET A 216 1.37 9.98 38.50
C MET A 216 1.75 11.21 37.69
N GLY A 217 1.27 11.32 36.46
CA GLY A 217 1.59 12.44 35.58
C GLY A 217 1.31 12.12 34.13
N SER A 218 1.49 13.11 33.27
CA SER A 218 1.38 12.95 31.82
C SER A 218 2.68 13.41 31.17
N ILE A 219 2.97 12.84 30.00
CA ILE A 219 4.10 13.23 29.17
C ILE A 219 3.65 13.34 27.71
N THR A 220 4.15 14.34 27.01
CA THR A 220 4.06 14.43 25.55
C THR A 220 5.43 14.07 24.99
N LYS A 221 5.47 13.15 24.04
CA LYS A 221 6.72 12.70 23.42
C LYS A 221 6.59 12.73 21.90
N ARG A 222 7.65 13.18 21.23
CA ARG A 222 7.76 13.16 19.76
C ARG A 222 8.50 11.91 19.33
N ALA A 223 7.96 11.22 18.33
CA ALA A 223 8.58 10.13 17.60
C ALA A 223 8.72 10.53 16.12
N GLU A 224 9.74 9.97 15.48
CA GLU A 224 9.99 10.13 14.05
C GLU A 224 10.20 8.75 13.48
N GLU A 225 9.61 8.49 12.31
CA GLU A 225 9.78 7.23 11.60
C GLU A 225 10.00 7.53 10.12
N THR A 226 10.95 6.81 9.55
CA THR A 226 11.25 6.85 8.13
C THR A 226 11.02 5.46 7.57
N TYR A 227 10.24 5.38 6.50
CA TYR A 227 9.87 4.11 5.90
C TYR A 227 9.82 4.23 4.37
N THR A 228 10.09 3.12 3.69
CA THR A 228 10.03 3.07 2.23
C THR A 228 8.63 2.64 1.78
N SER A 229 8.05 3.36 0.84
CA SER A 229 6.76 3.05 0.23
C SER A 229 6.80 3.26 -1.28
N ARG A 230 5.87 2.59 -1.98
CA ARG A 230 5.55 2.97 -3.35
C ARG A 230 4.57 4.13 -3.33
N ILE A 231 4.81 5.07 -4.23
CA ILE A 231 3.90 6.18 -4.47
C ILE A 231 3.49 6.21 -5.94
N LEU A 232 2.22 6.55 -6.19
CA LEU A 232 1.69 6.80 -7.52
C LEU A 232 1.52 8.30 -7.70
N ILE A 233 2.21 8.86 -8.70
CA ILE A 233 2.26 10.29 -8.97
C ILE A 233 1.48 10.55 -10.25
N THR A 234 0.35 11.24 -10.14
CA THR A 234 -0.43 11.67 -11.30
C THR A 234 0.07 13.02 -11.77
N ILE A 235 0.52 13.08 -13.02
CA ILE A 235 1.08 14.29 -13.64
C ILE A 235 0.24 14.63 -14.87
N SER A 236 -0.14 15.90 -15.02
CA SER A 236 -0.76 16.40 -16.25
C SER A 236 0.01 17.57 -16.86
N GLY A 237 -0.27 17.82 -18.14
CA GLY A 237 0.32 18.92 -18.90
C GLY A 237 0.76 18.50 -20.29
N ASP A 238 1.69 19.27 -20.86
CA ASP A 238 2.36 18.87 -22.10
C ASP A 238 3.43 17.81 -21.79
N LEU A 239 3.05 16.54 -21.94
CA LEU A 239 3.93 15.39 -21.71
C LEU A 239 5.14 15.35 -22.67
N SER A 240 5.15 16.18 -23.72
CA SER A 240 6.28 16.37 -24.63
C SER A 240 7.10 17.63 -24.37
N GLY A 241 6.67 18.44 -23.39
CA GLY A 241 7.22 19.75 -23.05
C GLY A 241 8.29 19.71 -21.96
N SER A 242 8.54 20.87 -21.35
CA SER A 242 9.46 20.98 -20.22
C SER A 242 8.84 20.38 -18.95
N ILE A 243 9.68 19.79 -18.09
CA ILE A 243 9.23 19.28 -16.77
C ILE A 243 8.64 20.40 -15.92
N ASP A 244 9.14 21.63 -16.08
CA ASP A 244 8.65 22.81 -15.36
C ASP A 244 7.20 23.17 -15.73
N ASP A 245 6.72 22.75 -16.89
CA ASP A 245 5.36 23.02 -17.37
C ASP A 245 4.37 21.93 -16.91
N LEU A 246 4.86 20.84 -16.33
CA LEU A 246 4.05 19.77 -15.78
C LEU A 246 3.49 20.17 -14.42
N THR A 247 2.33 19.60 -14.09
CA THR A 247 1.66 19.77 -12.80
C THR A 247 1.49 18.41 -12.17
N VAL A 248 1.90 18.27 -10.91
CA VAL A 248 1.54 17.09 -10.12
C VAL A 248 0.11 17.32 -9.60
N ASP A 249 -0.81 16.49 -10.05
CA ASP A 249 -2.23 16.61 -9.70
C ASP A 249 -2.58 15.85 -8.43
N ASP A 250 -1.91 14.73 -8.18
CA ASP A 250 -2.16 13.86 -7.04
C ASP A 250 -0.94 12.96 -6.73
N VAL A 251 -0.79 12.56 -5.47
CA VAL A 251 0.21 11.59 -5.02
C VAL A 251 -0.45 10.60 -4.06
N GLU A 252 -0.59 9.34 -4.49
CA GLU A 252 -1.14 8.27 -3.66
C GLU A 252 -0.02 7.45 -3.01
N VAL A 253 -0.12 7.23 -1.69
CA VAL A 253 0.80 6.37 -0.94
C VAL A 253 0.18 4.98 -0.73
N ILE A 254 0.84 3.95 -1.26
CA ILE A 254 0.35 2.56 -1.25
C ILE A 254 0.40 1.96 0.16
N GLU A 255 1.54 2.07 0.83
CA GLU A 255 1.79 1.48 2.16
C GLU A 255 2.04 2.60 3.18
N ARG A 256 1.45 2.49 4.37
CA ARG A 256 1.50 3.50 5.44
C ARG A 256 1.72 2.80 6.79
N PRO A 257 2.57 3.33 7.68
CA PRO A 257 2.72 2.80 9.03
C PRO A 257 1.42 2.98 9.81
N THR A 258 1.06 1.97 10.59
CA THR A 258 -0.14 1.99 11.45
C THR A 258 0.17 2.28 12.90
N SER A 259 1.41 2.06 13.34
CA SER A 259 1.91 2.33 14.68
C SER A 259 3.26 3.04 14.62
N MET A 260 3.62 3.72 15.71
CA MET A 260 4.92 4.36 15.91
C MET A 260 5.42 4.09 17.33
N ASP A 261 6.73 3.83 17.44
CA ASP A 261 7.41 3.63 18.72
C ASP A 261 7.90 4.98 19.29
N PHE A 262 7.31 5.39 20.41
CA PHE A 262 7.67 6.57 21.16
C PHE A 262 8.81 6.29 22.14
N GLY A 263 9.32 5.07 22.25
CA GLY A 263 10.41 4.66 23.13
C GLY A 263 10.03 4.75 24.61
N GLU A 264 11.02 4.99 25.48
CA GLU A 264 10.80 4.97 26.93
C GLU A 264 10.14 6.25 27.47
N LEU A 265 9.03 6.10 28.20
CA LEU A 265 8.33 7.19 28.88
C LEU A 265 8.83 7.31 30.32
N GLU A 266 9.53 8.42 30.60
CA GLU A 266 9.99 8.76 31.94
C GLU A 266 9.52 10.17 32.35
N LEU A 267 8.86 10.27 33.51
CA LEU A 267 8.53 11.56 34.10
C LEU A 267 9.82 12.25 34.59
N GLU A 268 10.09 13.45 34.07
CA GLU A 268 11.18 14.29 34.60
C GLU A 268 10.85 14.75 36.02
N TYR A 269 11.60 14.25 37.01
CA TYR A 269 11.56 14.79 38.37
C TYR A 269 12.21 16.16 38.39
N ARG A 270 11.41 17.23 38.47
CA ARG A 270 11.93 18.54 38.87
C ARG A 270 12.16 18.52 40.38
N PRO A 271 13.39 18.68 40.88
CA PRO A 271 13.61 18.82 42.31
C PRO A 271 12.91 20.10 42.80
N ASP A 272 12.17 20.00 43.89
CA ASP A 272 11.49 21.14 44.49
C ASP A 272 12.53 22.19 44.95
N GLU A 273 12.30 23.47 44.64
CA GLU A 273 13.17 24.59 45.05
C GLU A 273 13.29 24.76 46.58
N GLU A 274 12.58 23.97 47.39
CA GLU A 274 12.68 23.98 48.86
C GLU A 274 13.89 23.18 49.40
N ASP A 275 14.64 22.48 48.55
CA ASP A 275 15.85 21.71 48.93
C ASP A 275 17.19 22.39 48.57
N LEU A 276 17.21 23.72 48.30
CA LEU A 276 18.43 24.52 48.08
C LEU A 276 18.73 25.55 49.19
#